data_AF-A0A430EHS2-F1
#
_entry.id   AF-A0A430EHS2-F1
#
_cell.length_a   1.000
_cell.length_b   1.000
_cell.length_c   1.000
_cell.angle_alpha   90.00
_cell.angle_beta   90.00
_cell.angle_gamma   90.00
#
_symmetry.space_group_name_H-M   'P 1'
#
loop_
_entity.id
_entity.type
_entity.pdbx_description
1 polymer ?
#
loop_
_entity_poly.entity_id
_entity_poly.type
_entity_poly.pdbx_seq_one_letter_code
_entity_poly.pdbx_strand_id
1 'polypeptide(L)'
;MIIDVPSPHDFQAAGLSQLYLAWQIAMHSVQDYESATAQKGSQPIEQREVEEFWRRSQPALANAFSLVQQGMELALKGRIAAVSPFLLLGDPADWPKNSVNSDVSFGDFRTIDAKDLSKVHNCVCPSPLDEQFRNFWDQVRRDRNRIMHSVTVNSFDPALLVRTILTAACELFAETPWQHRLAEMVADGRYEAFGYDKDTHNMVLSQLDIAVRHLTPAEAQHFFGFDKRRRAYVCPHCYRASNRDWQVTWPKLAQLTDKTHQAKSLGCFVCGETTQVERVPCHSPECLGDVIGEEICLTCTLDQSCYFDADSGLTDADLSSVEYTYRFVFSRGVAGAGGTHAQGEALLANDRNAKGHAAYVLRQGHLQVWNAVTILHVESREPFYAPPKERVLGYWRRQGSDLEWVAGLRADTPDWDAGL
;
A
#
# COMPACT_ATOMS: atom_id res chain seq x y z
N MET A 1 14.85 36.30 32.46
CA MET A 1 14.11 36.33 31.17
C MET A 1 13.51 34.95 30.91
N ILE A 2 12.40 34.83 30.18
CA ILE A 2 11.91 33.51 29.75
C ILE A 2 12.69 33.11 28.49
N ILE A 3 13.38 31.97 28.53
CA ILE A 3 14.21 31.44 27.44
C ILE A 3 13.64 30.13 26.89
N ASP A 4 14.20 29.61 25.80
CA ASP A 4 13.75 28.38 25.11
C ASP A 4 12.25 28.38 24.77
N VAL A 5 11.73 29.53 24.34
CA VAL A 5 10.32 29.67 24.01
C VAL A 5 10.01 28.87 22.74
N PRO A 6 9.12 27.85 22.81
CA PRO A 6 8.82 26.99 21.67
C PRO A 6 8.10 27.79 20.58
N SER A 7 8.46 27.50 19.32
CA SER A 7 7.75 28.03 18.17
C SER A 7 6.43 27.29 17.94
N PRO A 8 5.49 27.89 17.18
CA PRO A 8 4.27 27.21 16.75
C PRO A 8 4.55 25.90 16.01
N HIS A 9 5.62 25.90 15.20
CA HIS A 9 6.05 24.74 14.43
C HIS A 9 6.53 23.61 15.34
N ASP A 10 7.26 23.90 16.43
CA ASP A 10 7.73 22.87 17.36
C ASP A 10 6.56 22.10 17.99
N PHE A 11 5.50 22.82 18.38
CA PHE A 11 4.27 22.22 18.87
C PHE A 11 3.56 21.39 17.79
N GLN A 12 3.46 21.89 16.56
CA GLN A 12 2.79 21.20 15.46
C GLN A 12 3.52 19.91 15.06
N ALA A 13 4.85 19.97 14.93
CA ALA A 13 5.69 18.82 14.62
C ALA A 13 5.63 17.76 15.73
N ALA A 14 5.76 18.18 16.99
CA ALA A 14 5.62 17.27 18.13
C ALA A 14 4.22 16.64 18.19
N GLY A 15 3.17 17.43 17.96
CA GLY A 15 1.78 16.96 17.96
C GLY A 15 1.52 15.93 16.86
N LEU A 16 2.03 16.19 15.66
CA LEU A 16 1.95 15.24 14.55
C LEU A 16 2.71 13.94 14.86
N SER A 17 3.87 14.04 15.49
CA SER A 17 4.69 12.88 15.86
C SER A 17 3.96 11.96 16.84
N GLN A 18 3.22 12.52 17.81
CA GLN A 18 2.37 11.73 18.72
C GLN A 18 1.23 11.05 17.96
N LEU A 19 0.59 11.76 17.02
CA LEU A 19 -0.50 11.21 16.23
C LEU A 19 -0.03 10.05 15.33
N TYR A 20 1.13 10.18 14.73
CA TYR A 20 1.76 9.12 13.94
C TYR A 20 2.16 7.92 14.80
N LEU A 21 2.70 8.13 16.00
CA LEU A 21 3.01 7.02 16.90
C LEU A 21 1.73 6.27 17.31
N ALA A 22 0.63 6.99 17.58
CA ALA A 22 -0.67 6.39 17.85
C ALA A 22 -1.16 5.55 16.65
N TRP A 23 -0.99 6.07 15.43
CA TRP A 23 -1.30 5.35 14.19
C TRP A 23 -0.50 4.07 14.05
N GLN A 24 0.83 4.12 14.25
CA GLN A 24 1.68 2.92 14.18
C GLN A 24 1.24 1.85 15.17
N ILE A 25 0.92 2.22 16.42
CA ILE A 25 0.43 1.27 17.43
C ILE A 25 -0.91 0.64 16.98
N ALA A 26 -1.83 1.43 16.44
CA ALA A 26 -3.12 0.92 15.95
C ALA A 26 -2.93 -0.04 14.77
N MET A 27 -2.13 0.34 13.77
CA MET A 27 -1.86 -0.47 12.59
C MET A 27 -1.13 -1.78 12.95
N HIS A 28 -0.07 -1.72 13.75
CA HIS A 28 0.65 -2.91 14.21
C HIS A 28 -0.26 -3.86 14.99
N SER A 29 -1.14 -3.35 15.83
CA SER A 29 -2.08 -4.21 16.59
C SER A 29 -3.00 -5.01 15.67
N VAL A 30 -3.42 -4.43 14.53
CA VAL A 30 -4.23 -5.13 13.52
C VAL A 30 -3.37 -6.09 12.70
N GLN A 31 -2.17 -5.68 12.30
CA GLN A 31 -1.24 -6.55 11.55
C GLN A 31 -0.79 -7.76 12.36
N ASP A 32 -0.57 -7.61 13.67
CA ASP A 32 -0.25 -8.69 14.59
C ASP A 32 -1.42 -9.69 14.68
N TYR A 33 -2.66 -9.18 14.71
CA TYR A 33 -3.86 -10.01 14.66
C TYR A 33 -3.96 -10.79 13.35
N GLU A 34 -3.79 -10.12 12.21
CA GLU A 34 -3.81 -10.74 10.89
C GLU A 34 -2.70 -11.78 10.72
N SER A 35 -1.51 -11.49 11.23
CA SER A 35 -0.38 -12.41 11.20
C SER A 35 -0.62 -13.65 12.08
N ALA A 36 -1.13 -13.45 13.30
CA ALA A 36 -1.45 -14.55 14.22
C ALA A 36 -2.55 -15.46 13.66
N THR A 37 -3.56 -14.87 13.01
CA THR A 37 -4.65 -15.62 12.38
C THR A 37 -4.18 -16.35 11.12
N ALA A 38 -3.32 -15.74 10.30
CA ALA A 38 -2.71 -16.39 9.14
C ALA A 38 -1.85 -17.61 9.53
N GLN A 39 -1.09 -17.53 10.64
CA GLN A 39 -0.26 -18.63 11.14
C GLN A 39 -1.07 -19.86 11.57
N LYS A 40 -2.35 -19.69 11.95
CA LYS A 40 -3.25 -20.81 12.24
C LYS A 40 -3.69 -21.57 10.98
N GLY A 41 -3.51 -21.00 9.79
CA GLY A 41 -3.93 -21.61 8.53
C GLY A 41 -5.41 -21.98 8.54
N SER A 42 -5.73 -23.24 8.24
CA SER A 42 -7.11 -23.74 8.16
C SER A 42 -7.75 -24.07 9.51
N GLN A 43 -7.06 -23.88 10.64
CA GLN A 43 -7.63 -24.16 11.95
C GLN A 43 -8.71 -23.13 12.32
N PRO A 44 -9.84 -23.56 12.92
CA PRO A 44 -10.87 -22.63 13.36
C PRO A 44 -10.29 -21.71 14.45
N ILE A 45 -10.59 -20.41 14.32
CA ILE A 45 -10.27 -19.41 15.34
C ILE A 45 -11.46 -19.34 16.28
N GLU A 46 -11.25 -19.68 17.55
CA GLU A 46 -12.32 -19.62 18.55
C GLU A 46 -12.55 -18.17 18.98
N GLN A 47 -13.81 -17.79 19.20
CA GLN A 47 -14.18 -16.44 19.64
C GLN A 47 -13.41 -16.00 20.90
N ARG A 48 -13.17 -16.91 21.85
CA ARG A 48 -12.39 -16.62 23.06
C ARG A 48 -10.95 -16.20 22.77
N GLU A 49 -10.34 -16.71 21.70
CA GLU A 49 -8.95 -16.40 21.34
C GLU A 49 -8.86 -15.00 20.76
N VAL A 50 -9.87 -14.61 19.97
CA VAL A 50 -10.02 -13.23 19.46
C VAL A 50 -10.19 -12.26 20.63
N GLU A 51 -11.09 -12.59 21.57
CA GLU A 51 -11.32 -11.78 22.77
C GLU A 51 -10.06 -11.67 23.64
N GLU A 52 -9.33 -12.78 23.82
CA GLU A 52 -8.07 -12.80 24.57
C GLU A 52 -7.00 -11.93 23.92
N PHE A 53 -6.85 -12.02 22.59
CA PHE A 53 -5.92 -11.20 21.83
C PHE A 53 -6.22 -9.72 22.06
N TRP A 54 -7.45 -9.29 21.79
CA TRP A 54 -7.82 -7.88 21.93
C TRP A 54 -7.77 -7.38 23.36
N ARG A 55 -8.05 -8.25 24.34
CA ARG A 55 -7.86 -7.95 25.76
C ARG A 55 -6.39 -7.67 26.09
N ARG A 56 -5.46 -8.46 25.55
CA ARG A 56 -4.01 -8.26 25.72
C ARG A 56 -3.47 -7.04 24.98
N SER A 57 -4.11 -6.63 23.89
CA SER A 57 -3.75 -5.43 23.14
C SER A 57 -4.21 -4.12 23.81
N GLN A 58 -5.11 -4.18 24.80
CA GLN A 58 -5.69 -2.99 25.43
C GLN A 58 -4.66 -1.99 26.00
N PRO A 59 -3.57 -2.38 26.67
CA PRO A 59 -2.57 -1.43 27.15
C PRO A 59 -1.93 -0.62 26.01
N ALA A 60 -1.63 -1.28 24.87
CA ALA A 60 -1.06 -0.61 23.71
C ALA A 60 -2.08 0.36 23.09
N LEU A 61 -3.33 -0.08 22.89
CA LEU A 61 -4.39 0.75 22.32
C LEU A 61 -4.77 1.94 23.22
N ALA A 62 -4.76 1.76 24.55
CA ALA A 62 -4.95 2.82 25.53
C ALA A 62 -3.83 3.87 25.48
N ASN A 63 -2.58 3.41 25.34
CA ASN A 63 -1.45 4.31 25.13
C ASN A 63 -1.58 5.07 23.82
N ALA A 64 -1.95 4.39 22.73
CA ALA A 64 -2.23 5.03 21.44
C ALA A 64 -3.29 6.12 21.57
N PHE A 65 -4.40 5.86 22.28
CA PHE A 65 -5.46 6.85 22.50
C PHE A 65 -4.95 8.07 23.30
N SER A 66 -4.08 7.85 24.28
CA SER A 66 -3.46 8.94 25.06
C SER A 66 -2.54 9.80 24.19
N LEU A 67 -1.79 9.17 23.28
CA LEU A 67 -0.95 9.87 22.30
C LEU A 67 -1.78 10.71 21.33
N VAL A 68 -2.99 10.25 20.92
CA VAL A 68 -3.91 11.08 20.12
C VAL A 68 -4.28 12.36 20.88
N GLN A 69 -4.71 12.25 22.15
CA GLN A 69 -5.06 13.43 22.94
C GLN A 69 -3.88 14.39 23.12
N GLN A 70 -2.68 13.85 23.36
CA GLN A 70 -1.46 14.64 23.48
C GLN A 70 -1.12 15.34 22.16
N GLY A 71 -1.25 14.64 21.03
CA GLY A 71 -1.06 15.21 19.70
C GLY A 71 -2.01 16.38 19.42
N MET A 72 -3.29 16.20 19.76
CA MET A 72 -4.31 17.25 19.62
C MET A 72 -4.01 18.45 20.53
N GLU A 73 -3.58 18.20 21.77
CA GLU A 73 -3.20 19.25 22.72
C GLU A 73 -2.05 20.11 22.21
N LEU A 74 -1.00 19.46 21.72
CA LEU A 74 0.16 20.14 21.15
C LEU A 74 -0.25 20.96 19.92
N ALA A 75 -1.11 20.44 19.04
CA ALA A 75 -1.59 21.19 17.89
C ALA A 75 -2.36 22.47 18.28
N LEU A 76 -3.26 22.39 19.27
CA LEU A 76 -3.97 23.57 19.79
C LEU A 76 -3.01 24.58 20.44
N LYS A 77 -2.01 24.09 21.19
CA LYS A 77 -0.95 24.92 21.77
C LYS A 77 -0.14 25.63 20.68
N GLY A 78 0.18 24.95 19.58
CA GLY A 78 0.85 25.54 18.42
C GLY A 78 0.06 26.69 17.81
N ARG A 79 -1.26 26.51 17.61
CA ARG A 79 -2.14 27.58 17.11
C ARG A 79 -2.20 28.79 18.03
N ILE A 80 -2.27 28.59 19.35
CA ILE A 80 -2.23 29.69 20.33
C ILE A 80 -0.85 30.37 20.33
N ALA A 81 0.23 29.58 20.28
CA ALA A 81 1.60 30.08 20.26
C ALA A 81 1.89 30.94 19.02
N ALA A 82 1.19 30.70 17.91
CA ALA A 82 1.28 31.55 16.70
C ALA A 82 0.76 32.97 16.94
N VAL A 83 -0.16 33.16 17.89
CA VAL A 83 -0.57 34.49 18.37
C VAL A 83 0.45 35.00 19.39
N SER A 84 0.69 34.21 20.45
CA SER A 84 1.77 34.44 21.41
C SER A 84 1.98 33.19 22.28
N PRO A 85 3.21 32.66 22.38
CA PRO A 85 3.51 31.49 23.22
C PRO A 85 3.28 31.78 24.71
N PHE A 86 3.36 33.04 25.14
CA PHE A 86 3.15 33.43 26.54
C PHE A 86 1.69 33.30 26.99
N LEU A 87 0.72 33.19 26.07
CA LEU A 87 -0.69 32.90 26.39
C LEU A 87 -0.89 31.47 26.91
N LEU A 88 0.10 30.60 26.75
CA LEU A 88 0.09 29.24 27.28
C LEU A 88 0.58 29.16 28.73
N LEU A 89 1.16 30.22 29.28
CA LEU A 89 1.61 30.25 30.67
C LEU A 89 0.42 30.29 31.62
N GLY A 90 0.53 29.56 32.71
CA GLY A 90 -0.42 29.57 33.82
C GLY A 90 -0.31 30.82 34.68
N ASP A 91 -0.99 30.78 35.82
CA ASP A 91 -1.04 31.89 36.77
C ASP A 91 0.36 32.33 37.23
N PRO A 92 0.71 33.62 37.19
CA PRO A 92 1.94 34.17 37.77
C PRO A 92 2.25 33.72 39.20
N ALA A 93 1.22 33.40 40.00
CA ALA A 93 1.40 32.88 41.36
C ALA A 93 2.12 31.51 41.40
N ASP A 94 2.02 30.72 40.33
CA ASP A 94 2.60 29.38 40.21
C ASP A 94 3.98 29.38 39.51
N TRP A 95 4.52 30.55 39.18
CA TRP A 95 5.79 30.63 38.44
C TRP A 95 6.99 30.16 39.29
N PRO A 96 8.05 29.62 38.65
CA PRO A 96 9.25 29.16 39.36
C PRO A 96 9.82 30.27 40.25
N LYS A 97 10.14 29.95 41.50
CA LYS A 97 10.55 30.93 42.53
C LYS A 97 11.77 31.79 42.14
N ASN A 98 12.65 31.28 41.29
CA ASN A 98 13.87 31.98 40.84
C ASN A 98 13.66 32.83 39.58
N SER A 99 12.46 32.87 38.99
CA SER A 99 12.15 33.57 37.73
C SER A 99 12.40 35.08 37.74
N VAL A 100 12.48 35.70 38.93
CA VAL A 100 12.78 37.13 39.09
C VAL A 100 14.28 37.42 38.93
N ASN A 101 15.15 36.46 39.27
CA ASN A 101 16.59 36.70 39.42
C ASN A 101 17.45 35.91 38.42
N SER A 102 16.86 35.05 37.60
CA SER A 102 17.57 34.27 36.59
C SER A 102 16.74 34.09 35.33
N ASP A 103 17.41 33.67 34.25
CA ASP A 103 16.71 33.12 33.11
C ASP A 103 16.09 31.77 33.49
N VAL A 104 14.89 31.51 32.98
CA VAL A 104 14.11 30.29 33.25
C VAL A 104 13.56 29.79 31.92
N SER A 105 13.69 28.50 31.66
CA SER A 105 13.20 27.89 30.43
C SER A 105 11.68 27.90 30.40
N PHE A 106 11.08 28.14 29.24
CA PHE A 106 9.63 28.14 29.06
C PHE A 106 8.98 26.85 29.57
N GLY A 107 9.67 25.71 29.38
CA GLY A 107 9.19 24.40 29.83
C GLY A 107 9.06 24.23 31.34
N ASP A 108 9.73 25.07 32.13
CA ASP A 108 9.66 25.03 33.60
C ASP A 108 8.43 25.74 34.16
N PHE A 109 7.73 26.52 33.33
CA PHE A 109 6.50 27.19 33.73
C PHE A 109 5.32 26.23 33.65
N ARG A 110 4.43 26.31 34.65
CA ARG A 110 3.12 25.68 34.55
C ARG A 110 2.38 26.24 33.33
N THR A 111 1.84 25.36 32.49
CA THR A 111 1.04 25.75 31.34
C THR A 111 -0.45 25.66 31.63
N ILE A 112 -1.27 26.34 30.82
CA ILE A 112 -2.73 26.26 30.89
C ILE A 112 -3.21 24.81 30.80
N ASP A 113 -4.25 24.48 31.57
CA ASP A 113 -4.84 23.14 31.55
C ASP A 113 -5.46 22.89 30.17
N ALA A 114 -5.32 21.66 29.70
CA ALA A 114 -5.87 21.28 28.41
C ALA A 114 -7.41 21.47 28.33
N LYS A 115 -8.17 21.49 29.45
CA LYS A 115 -9.61 21.79 29.42
C LYS A 115 -9.90 23.22 28.93
N ASP A 116 -8.95 24.12 29.19
CA ASP A 116 -9.10 25.54 28.91
C ASP A 116 -8.57 25.89 27.50
N LEU A 117 -7.85 24.98 26.83
CA LEU A 117 -7.25 25.22 25.51
C LEU A 117 -8.26 25.62 24.44
N SER A 118 -9.38 24.92 24.35
CA SER A 118 -10.41 25.24 23.34
C SER A 118 -11.00 26.63 23.54
N LYS A 119 -11.20 27.03 24.79
CA LYS A 119 -11.69 28.36 25.18
C LYS A 119 -10.64 29.43 24.86
N VAL A 120 -9.39 29.24 25.30
CA VAL A 120 -8.30 30.19 25.05
C VAL A 120 -8.10 30.37 23.55
N HIS A 121 -8.03 29.27 22.80
CA HIS A 121 -7.93 29.29 21.34
C HIS A 121 -9.01 30.15 20.70
N ASN A 122 -10.29 29.93 21.04
CA ASN A 122 -11.39 30.68 20.44
C ASN A 122 -11.43 32.17 20.82
N CYS A 123 -10.76 32.57 21.91
CA CYS A 123 -10.64 33.97 22.29
C CYS A 123 -9.55 34.73 21.54
N VAL A 124 -8.50 34.03 21.08
CA VAL A 124 -7.27 34.69 20.58
C VAL A 124 -6.91 34.33 19.13
N CYS A 125 -7.34 33.16 18.65
CA CYS A 125 -7.08 32.71 17.29
C CYS A 125 -8.15 33.24 16.32
N PRO A 126 -7.77 33.60 15.08
CA PRO A 126 -8.70 34.18 14.10
C PRO A 126 -9.76 33.20 13.58
N SER A 127 -9.44 31.91 13.55
CA SER A 127 -10.35 30.84 13.12
C SER A 127 -10.83 30.07 14.35
N PRO A 128 -12.03 30.38 14.88
CA PRO A 128 -12.54 29.69 16.06
C PRO A 128 -12.86 28.22 15.75
N LEU A 129 -12.63 27.35 16.74
CA LEU A 129 -13.09 25.96 16.72
C LEU A 129 -14.60 25.93 16.82
N ASP A 130 -15.24 25.22 15.91
CA ASP A 130 -16.69 25.06 15.90
C ASP A 130 -17.20 24.19 17.06
N GLU A 131 -18.52 24.04 17.16
CA GLU A 131 -19.13 23.20 18.20
C GLU A 131 -18.84 21.71 18.02
N GLN A 132 -18.75 21.24 16.77
CA GLN A 132 -18.50 19.84 16.46
C GLN A 132 -17.11 19.41 16.95
N PHE A 133 -16.08 20.19 16.63
CA PHE A 133 -14.71 19.95 17.09
C PHE A 133 -14.60 20.04 18.61
N ARG A 134 -15.22 21.03 19.24
CA ARG A 134 -15.17 21.16 20.72
C ARG A 134 -15.79 19.96 21.43
N ASN A 135 -16.92 19.46 20.92
CA ASN A 135 -17.55 18.25 21.43
C ASN A 135 -16.65 17.01 21.25
N PHE A 136 -15.99 16.90 20.09
CA PHE A 136 -15.01 15.85 19.81
C PHE A 136 -13.80 15.92 20.76
N TRP A 137 -13.18 17.09 20.90
CA TRP A 137 -12.07 17.34 21.83
C TRP A 137 -12.42 16.94 23.27
N ASP A 138 -13.57 17.39 23.77
CA ASP A 138 -14.00 17.08 25.13
C ASP A 138 -14.30 15.59 25.31
N GLN A 139 -14.83 14.92 24.28
CA GLN A 139 -15.06 13.49 24.31
C GLN A 139 -13.73 12.72 24.41
N VAL A 140 -12.75 13.03 23.56
CA VAL A 140 -11.42 12.40 23.60
C VAL A 140 -10.74 12.61 24.96
N ARG A 141 -10.83 13.82 25.54
CA ARG A 141 -10.31 14.09 26.89
C ARG A 141 -10.97 13.25 27.96
N ARG A 142 -12.31 13.18 27.96
CA ARG A 142 -13.09 12.40 28.94
C ARG A 142 -12.75 10.92 28.84
N ASP A 143 -12.67 10.40 27.62
CA ASP A 143 -12.33 9.01 27.38
C ASP A 143 -10.92 8.72 27.87
N ARG A 144 -9.93 9.56 27.55
CA ARG A 144 -8.55 9.41 28.06
C ARG A 144 -8.50 9.37 29.59
N ASN A 145 -9.17 10.32 30.25
CA ASN A 145 -9.20 10.36 31.72
C ASN A 145 -9.87 9.13 32.32
N ARG A 146 -10.94 8.61 31.71
CA ARG A 146 -11.59 7.38 32.15
C ARG A 146 -10.64 6.20 32.08
N ILE A 147 -9.84 6.08 31.03
CA ILE A 147 -8.88 4.97 30.88
C ILE A 147 -7.75 5.06 31.91
N MET A 148 -7.18 6.25 32.08
CA MET A 148 -6.01 6.44 32.94
C MET A 148 -6.35 6.33 34.44
N HIS A 149 -7.60 6.63 34.82
CA HIS A 149 -8.01 6.70 36.22
C HIS A 149 -9.04 5.65 36.63
N SER A 150 -9.55 4.84 35.71
CA SER A 150 -10.53 3.80 36.00
C SER A 150 -10.00 2.42 35.61
N VAL A 151 -10.33 1.41 36.42
CA VAL A 151 -10.10 -0.02 36.11
C VAL A 151 -11.17 -0.57 35.16
N THR A 152 -12.05 0.30 34.61
CA THR A 152 -13.18 -0.14 33.78
C THR A 152 -12.75 -0.64 32.40
N VAL A 153 -13.33 -1.79 32.04
CA VAL A 153 -13.14 -2.59 30.82
C VAL A 153 -13.81 -1.94 29.59
N ASN A 154 -13.57 -0.66 29.31
CA ASN A 154 -13.91 -0.15 27.98
C ASN A 154 -12.79 -0.57 27.04
N SER A 155 -13.04 -1.59 26.22
CA SER A 155 -12.09 -2.06 25.22
C SER A 155 -11.98 -1.03 24.08
N PHE A 156 -10.77 -0.56 23.79
CA PHE A 156 -10.49 0.10 22.51
C PHE A 156 -10.57 -0.92 21.40
N ASP A 157 -11.41 -0.59 20.44
CA ASP A 157 -11.41 -1.17 19.10
C ASP A 157 -10.45 -0.35 18.22
N PRO A 158 -9.55 -0.99 17.46
CA PRO A 158 -8.78 -0.33 16.41
C PRO A 158 -9.60 0.63 15.54
N ALA A 159 -10.86 0.31 15.22
CA ALA A 159 -11.71 1.20 14.42
C ALA A 159 -11.97 2.55 15.09
N LEU A 160 -12.15 2.57 16.42
CA LEU A 160 -12.29 3.81 17.18
C LEU A 160 -11.02 4.65 17.11
N LEU A 161 -9.85 4.02 17.25
CA LEU A 161 -8.56 4.71 17.16
C LEU A 161 -8.33 5.28 15.77
N VAL A 162 -8.52 4.49 14.71
CA VAL A 162 -8.38 4.92 13.32
C VAL A 162 -9.24 6.16 13.07
N ARG A 163 -10.53 6.11 13.44
CA ARG A 163 -11.43 7.25 13.28
C ARG A 163 -10.98 8.47 14.07
N THR A 164 -10.61 8.29 15.34
CA THR A 164 -10.18 9.41 16.20
C THR A 164 -8.92 10.07 15.65
N ILE A 165 -7.97 9.28 15.15
CA ILE A 165 -6.75 9.77 14.51
C ILE A 165 -7.07 10.56 13.24
N LEU A 166 -7.91 10.01 12.35
CA LEU A 166 -8.28 10.67 11.11
C LEU A 166 -9.08 11.95 11.34
N THR A 167 -10.01 11.97 12.29
CA THR A 167 -10.70 13.20 12.69
C THR A 167 -9.71 14.23 13.22
N ALA A 168 -8.79 13.84 14.11
CA ALA A 168 -7.76 14.76 14.61
C ALA A 168 -6.86 15.29 13.48
N ALA A 169 -6.44 14.43 12.55
CA ALA A 169 -5.65 14.81 11.39
C ALA A 169 -6.39 15.84 10.52
N CYS A 170 -7.65 15.59 10.17
CA CYS A 170 -8.45 16.48 9.33
C CYS A 170 -8.71 17.84 9.97
N GLU A 171 -8.96 17.89 11.29
CA GLU A 171 -9.36 19.13 11.97
C GLU A 171 -8.15 19.97 12.41
N LEU A 172 -7.08 19.31 12.87
CA LEU A 172 -5.93 19.99 13.45
C LEU A 172 -4.78 20.15 12.49
N PHE A 173 -4.74 19.34 11.43
CA PHE A 173 -3.65 19.29 10.48
C PHE A 173 -4.16 19.20 9.02
N ALA A 174 -5.09 20.06 8.65
CA ALA A 174 -5.79 19.99 7.37
C ALA A 174 -4.91 20.31 6.14
N GLU A 175 -3.70 20.84 6.32
CA GLU A 175 -2.87 21.36 5.22
C GLU A 175 -2.44 20.26 4.25
N THR A 176 -2.15 19.07 4.79
CA THR A 176 -1.74 17.88 4.03
C THR A 176 -2.66 16.72 4.39
N PRO A 177 -3.34 16.09 3.40
CA PRO A 177 -4.16 14.90 3.62
C PRO A 177 -3.36 13.79 4.32
N TRP A 178 -4.05 13.02 5.18
CA TRP A 178 -3.40 12.02 6.03
C TRP A 178 -2.57 11.01 5.22
N GLN A 179 -3.06 10.55 4.07
CA GLN A 179 -2.35 9.57 3.26
C GLN A 179 -1.03 10.09 2.67
N HIS A 180 -0.96 11.35 2.27
CA HIS A 180 0.28 11.94 1.77
C HIS A 180 1.27 12.16 2.91
N ARG A 181 0.76 12.65 4.04
CA ARG A 181 1.55 12.81 5.26
C ARG A 181 2.09 11.48 5.77
N LEU A 182 1.29 10.43 5.74
CA LEU A 182 1.71 9.09 6.12
C LEU A 182 2.86 8.62 5.22
N ALA A 183 2.76 8.85 3.90
CA ALA A 183 3.83 8.52 2.98
C ALA A 183 5.13 9.27 3.30
N GLU A 184 5.06 10.57 3.57
CA GLU A 184 6.20 11.40 4.00
C GLU A 184 6.83 10.85 5.31
N MET A 185 6.02 10.63 6.34
CA MET A 185 6.51 10.18 7.66
C MET A 185 7.08 8.75 7.64
N VAL A 186 6.61 7.91 6.72
CA VAL A 186 7.11 6.55 6.52
C VAL A 186 8.40 6.60 5.70
N ALA A 187 8.47 7.46 4.67
CA ALA A 187 9.65 7.69 3.85
C ALA A 187 10.82 8.30 4.62
N ASP A 188 10.57 9.31 5.45
CA ASP A 188 11.56 9.94 6.35
C ASP A 188 11.85 9.10 7.60
N GLY A 189 11.30 7.88 7.64
CA GLY A 189 11.42 6.96 8.76
C GLY A 189 12.79 6.30 8.85
N ARG A 190 12.98 5.47 9.89
CA ARG A 190 14.24 4.76 10.15
C ARG A 190 14.73 3.87 8.99
N TYR A 191 13.85 3.51 8.06
CA TYR A 191 14.17 2.69 6.88
C TYR A 191 14.82 3.48 5.75
N GLU A 192 14.66 4.81 5.72
CA GLU A 192 15.37 5.69 4.78
C GLU A 192 16.88 5.48 4.84
N ALA A 193 17.41 5.35 6.07
CA ALA A 193 18.82 5.13 6.33
C ALA A 193 19.38 3.86 5.66
N PHE A 194 18.52 2.95 5.23
CA PHE A 194 18.88 1.70 4.56
C PHE A 194 18.46 1.65 3.08
N GLY A 195 17.84 2.70 2.54
CA GLY A 195 17.43 2.77 1.14
C GLY A 195 16.27 1.85 0.74
N TYR A 196 15.42 1.43 1.69
CA TYR A 196 14.24 0.57 1.44
C TYR A 196 13.01 1.39 1.01
N ASP A 197 13.13 2.17 -0.07
CA ASP A 197 12.09 3.07 -0.58
C ASP A 197 10.82 2.34 -1.04
N LYS A 198 10.97 1.19 -1.69
CA LYS A 198 9.85 0.39 -2.21
C LYS A 198 9.04 -0.29 -1.09
N ASP A 199 9.71 -0.90 -0.13
CA ASP A 199 9.06 -1.57 1.01
C ASP A 199 8.28 -0.57 1.88
N THR A 200 8.80 0.65 1.97
CA THR A 200 8.14 1.81 2.59
C THR A 200 6.80 2.12 1.90
N HIS A 201 6.72 2.06 0.57
CA HIS A 201 5.44 2.24 -0.14
C HIS A 201 4.46 1.09 0.13
N ASN A 202 4.92 -0.17 0.15
CA ASN A 202 4.07 -1.31 0.53
C ASN A 202 3.46 -1.13 1.94
N MET A 203 4.24 -0.61 2.90
CA MET A 203 3.77 -0.35 4.26
C MET A 203 2.65 0.69 4.28
N VAL A 204 2.80 1.80 3.55
CA VAL A 204 1.75 2.84 3.44
C VAL A 204 0.46 2.25 2.87
N LEU A 205 0.54 1.48 1.78
CA LEU A 205 -0.63 0.85 1.16
C LEU A 205 -1.33 -0.13 2.11
N SER A 206 -0.57 -0.94 2.84
CA SER A 206 -1.11 -1.87 3.84
C SER A 206 -1.84 -1.13 4.97
N GLN A 207 -1.24 -0.07 5.52
CA GLN A 207 -1.84 0.70 6.59
C GLN A 207 -3.12 1.44 6.16
N LEU A 208 -3.14 1.99 4.94
CA LEU A 208 -4.34 2.63 4.41
C LEU A 208 -5.45 1.63 4.07
N ASP A 209 -5.11 0.42 3.61
CA ASP A 209 -6.08 -0.66 3.41
C ASP A 209 -6.74 -1.08 4.73
N ILE A 210 -5.93 -1.29 5.78
CA ILE A 210 -6.41 -1.56 7.14
C ILE A 210 -7.38 -0.45 7.58
N ALA A 211 -6.97 0.81 7.44
CA ALA A 211 -7.79 1.94 7.83
C ALA A 211 -9.14 1.94 7.10
N VAL A 212 -9.16 1.80 5.77
CA VAL A 212 -10.39 1.74 4.98
C VAL A 212 -11.30 0.58 5.43
N ARG A 213 -10.75 -0.58 5.79
CA ARG A 213 -11.54 -1.72 6.28
C ARG A 213 -12.25 -1.40 7.60
N HIS A 214 -11.60 -0.66 8.50
CA HIS A 214 -12.17 -0.26 9.80
C HIS A 214 -13.15 0.92 9.75
N LEU A 215 -13.20 1.67 8.64
CA LEU A 215 -14.14 2.78 8.48
C LEU A 215 -15.51 2.32 7.97
N THR A 216 -16.57 3.01 8.38
CA THR A 216 -17.88 2.90 7.72
C THR A 216 -17.82 3.50 6.30
N PRO A 217 -18.77 3.19 5.40
CA PRO A 217 -18.79 3.78 4.06
C PRO A 217 -18.82 5.31 4.06
N ALA A 218 -19.54 5.93 5.01
CA ALA A 218 -19.60 7.38 5.13
C ALA A 218 -18.27 7.99 5.59
N GLU A 219 -17.60 7.34 6.54
CA GLU A 219 -16.29 7.79 7.03
C GLU A 219 -15.20 7.60 5.97
N ALA A 220 -15.17 6.50 5.23
CA ALA A 220 -14.22 6.29 4.13
C ALA A 220 -14.42 7.33 3.00
N GLN A 221 -15.68 7.66 2.69
CA GLN A 221 -15.99 8.73 1.74
C GLN A 221 -15.54 10.10 2.27
N HIS A 222 -15.71 10.36 3.56
CA HIS A 222 -15.35 11.63 4.19
C HIS A 222 -13.82 11.83 4.26
N PHE A 223 -13.09 10.84 4.78
CA PHE A 223 -11.65 10.96 5.00
C PHE A 223 -10.81 10.79 3.73
N PHE A 224 -11.24 9.91 2.82
CA PHE A 224 -10.43 9.51 1.66
C PHE A 224 -11.13 9.71 0.31
N GLY A 225 -12.38 10.15 0.29
CA GLY A 225 -13.16 10.18 -0.95
C GLY A 225 -13.46 8.79 -1.52
N PHE A 226 -13.32 7.73 -0.72
CA PHE A 226 -13.40 6.34 -1.15
C PHE A 226 -14.77 5.72 -0.87
N ASP A 227 -15.46 5.26 -1.91
CA ASP A 227 -16.79 4.66 -1.78
C ASP A 227 -16.68 3.14 -1.60
N LYS A 228 -16.76 2.65 -0.35
CA LYS A 228 -16.67 1.21 -0.03
C LYS A 228 -17.69 0.32 -0.74
N ARG A 229 -18.74 0.89 -1.35
CA ARG A 229 -19.78 0.15 -2.08
C ARG A 229 -19.44 -0.06 -3.55
N ARG A 230 -18.42 0.64 -4.06
CA ARG A 230 -17.96 0.52 -5.44
C ARG A 230 -16.81 -0.47 -5.52
N ARG A 231 -16.68 -1.11 -6.68
CA ARG A 231 -15.56 -2.00 -6.97
C ARG A 231 -14.26 -1.20 -6.92
N ALA A 232 -13.30 -1.71 -6.18
CA ALA A 232 -11.97 -1.16 -6.08
C ALA A 232 -10.97 -1.98 -6.89
N TYR A 233 -9.90 -1.32 -7.31
CA TYR A 233 -8.85 -1.83 -8.19
C TYR A 233 -7.48 -1.51 -7.60
N VAL A 234 -6.47 -2.24 -8.05
CA VAL A 234 -5.07 -1.92 -7.78
C VAL A 234 -4.70 -0.67 -8.58
N CYS A 235 -4.04 0.29 -7.94
CA CYS A 235 -3.48 1.45 -8.64
C CYS A 235 -2.19 1.03 -9.35
N PRO A 236 -2.06 1.22 -10.67
CA PRO A 236 -0.86 0.81 -11.40
C PRO A 236 0.39 1.63 -11.02
N HIS A 237 0.23 2.92 -10.66
CA HIS A 237 1.33 3.73 -10.13
C HIS A 237 1.85 3.19 -8.79
N CYS A 238 0.95 2.98 -7.82
CA CYS A 238 1.33 2.41 -6.52
C CYS A 238 1.94 1.01 -6.67
N TYR A 239 1.38 0.19 -7.57
CA TYR A 239 1.91 -1.14 -7.86
C TYR A 239 3.36 -1.10 -8.38
N ARG A 240 3.70 -0.14 -9.24
CA ARG A 240 5.07 0.06 -9.77
C ARG A 240 6.03 0.67 -8.76
N ALA A 241 5.52 1.53 -7.87
CA ALA A 241 6.29 2.14 -6.79
C ALA A 241 6.58 1.17 -5.63
N SER A 242 5.88 0.04 -5.57
CA SER A 242 6.04 -0.98 -4.52
C SER A 242 7.08 -2.06 -4.87
N ASN A 243 7.56 -2.74 -3.83
CA ASN A 243 8.26 -4.00 -3.94
C ASN A 243 7.25 -5.10 -4.29
N ARG A 244 7.58 -5.91 -5.30
CA ARG A 244 6.67 -6.91 -5.88
C ARG A 244 7.11 -8.35 -5.63
N ASP A 245 8.27 -8.55 -5.00
CA ASP A 245 8.93 -9.86 -4.95
C ASP A 245 8.21 -10.87 -4.04
N TRP A 246 7.51 -10.38 -3.01
CA TRP A 246 6.97 -11.22 -1.93
C TRP A 246 5.47 -11.03 -1.68
N GLN A 247 4.80 -10.18 -2.46
CA GLN A 247 3.40 -9.81 -2.21
C GLN A 247 2.43 -10.60 -3.09
N VAL A 248 1.67 -11.49 -2.46
CA VAL A 248 0.65 -12.32 -3.14
C VAL A 248 -0.65 -11.54 -3.39
N THR A 249 -1.05 -10.68 -2.46
CA THR A 249 -2.28 -9.89 -2.55
C THR A 249 -2.00 -8.40 -2.44
N TRP A 250 -2.67 -7.63 -3.30
CA TRP A 250 -2.45 -6.20 -3.45
C TRP A 250 -3.65 -5.40 -2.94
N PRO A 251 -3.43 -4.36 -2.10
CA PRO A 251 -4.45 -3.42 -1.70
C PRO A 251 -5.18 -2.80 -2.90
N LYS A 252 -6.51 -2.82 -2.84
CA LYS A 252 -7.37 -2.26 -3.88
C LYS A 252 -7.90 -0.89 -3.42
N LEU A 253 -7.09 0.13 -3.66
CA LEU A 253 -7.29 1.50 -3.15
C LEU A 253 -7.57 2.53 -4.26
N ALA A 254 -7.83 2.07 -5.49
CA ALA A 254 -8.24 2.91 -6.61
C ALA A 254 -9.67 2.59 -7.06
N GLN A 255 -10.38 3.58 -7.58
CA GLN A 255 -11.74 3.43 -8.08
C GLN A 255 -11.90 4.16 -9.40
N LEU A 256 -12.78 3.64 -10.27
CA LEU A 256 -13.17 4.36 -11.47
C LEU A 256 -13.79 5.70 -11.04
N THR A 257 -13.47 6.79 -11.72
CA THR A 257 -13.98 8.11 -11.35
C THR A 257 -15.48 8.18 -11.64
N ASP A 258 -15.89 7.71 -12.82
CA ASP A 258 -17.30 7.60 -13.21
C ASP A 258 -17.96 6.27 -12.80
N LYS A 259 -19.29 6.30 -12.62
CA LYS A 259 -20.10 5.12 -12.28
C LYS A 259 -20.57 4.31 -13.50
N THR A 260 -20.10 4.67 -14.71
CA THR A 260 -20.58 4.05 -15.95
C THR A 260 -19.77 2.78 -16.27
N HIS A 261 -20.40 1.82 -16.95
CA HIS A 261 -19.72 0.64 -17.46
C HIS A 261 -18.66 0.94 -18.53
N GLN A 262 -18.61 2.17 -19.02
CA GLN A 262 -17.62 2.64 -20.00
C GLN A 262 -16.57 3.57 -19.38
N ALA A 263 -16.56 3.73 -18.05
CA ALA A 263 -15.56 4.56 -17.37
C ALA A 263 -14.15 4.05 -17.71
N LYS A 264 -13.31 4.99 -18.19
CA LYS A 264 -11.91 4.77 -18.59
C LYS A 264 -10.91 5.56 -17.75
N SER A 265 -11.37 6.19 -16.68
CA SER A 265 -10.53 6.97 -15.77
C SER A 265 -10.60 6.34 -14.38
N LEU A 266 -9.43 6.07 -13.80
CA LEU A 266 -9.26 5.46 -12.49
C LEU A 266 -8.50 6.43 -11.59
N GLY A 267 -9.10 6.83 -10.47
CA GLY A 267 -8.45 7.67 -9.46
C GLY A 267 -7.98 6.85 -8.26
N CYS A 268 -6.77 7.14 -7.77
CA CYS A 268 -6.25 6.54 -6.54
C CYS A 268 -6.18 7.60 -5.43
N PHE A 269 -6.82 7.34 -4.29
CA PHE A 269 -6.78 8.32 -3.19
C PHE A 269 -5.42 8.37 -2.48
N VAL A 270 -4.58 7.33 -2.64
CA VAL A 270 -3.26 7.23 -1.97
C VAL A 270 -2.22 8.14 -2.61
N CYS A 271 -2.01 7.99 -3.92
CA CYS A 271 -1.04 8.79 -4.66
C CYS A 271 -1.66 10.02 -5.34
N GLY A 272 -2.99 10.13 -5.38
CA GLY A 272 -3.70 11.20 -6.08
C GLY A 272 -3.75 11.06 -7.61
N GLU A 273 -3.03 10.08 -8.18
CA GLU A 273 -2.94 9.92 -9.62
C GLU A 273 -4.25 9.44 -10.25
N THR A 274 -4.48 9.90 -11.49
CA THR A 274 -5.58 9.47 -12.33
C THR A 274 -5.05 8.77 -13.58
N THR A 275 -5.28 7.47 -13.70
CA THR A 275 -4.79 6.65 -14.81
C THR A 275 -5.90 6.37 -15.82
N GLN A 276 -5.56 6.43 -17.11
CA GLN A 276 -6.45 5.96 -18.17
C GLN A 276 -6.42 4.43 -18.23
N VAL A 277 -7.60 3.82 -18.35
CA VAL A 277 -7.76 2.36 -18.37
C VAL A 277 -8.57 1.91 -19.57
N GLU A 278 -8.30 0.69 -20.01
CA GLU A 278 -9.03 0.00 -21.05
C GLU A 278 -10.07 -0.95 -20.45
N ARG A 279 -11.21 -1.05 -21.13
CA ARG A 279 -12.32 -1.93 -20.76
C ARG A 279 -12.31 -3.16 -21.65
N VAL A 280 -11.37 -4.06 -21.38
CA VAL A 280 -11.20 -5.32 -22.09
C VAL A 280 -11.07 -6.47 -21.07
N PRO A 281 -11.65 -7.65 -21.34
CA PRO A 281 -11.51 -8.80 -20.46
C PRO A 281 -10.05 -9.15 -20.21
N CYS A 282 -9.74 -9.53 -18.97
CA CYS A 282 -8.45 -10.10 -18.62
C CYS A 282 -8.22 -11.39 -19.43
N HIS A 283 -7.02 -11.57 -19.95
CA HIS A 283 -6.67 -12.76 -20.73
C HIS A 283 -6.62 -14.03 -19.86
N SER A 284 -6.43 -13.89 -18.54
CA SER A 284 -6.44 -15.03 -17.62
C SER A 284 -7.88 -15.55 -17.42
N PRO A 285 -8.14 -16.85 -17.68
CA PRO A 285 -9.47 -17.45 -17.54
C PRO A 285 -9.95 -17.50 -16.09
N GLU A 286 -9.03 -17.43 -15.13
CA GLU A 286 -9.33 -17.39 -13.69
C GLU A 286 -9.74 -15.99 -13.21
N CYS A 287 -9.59 -14.96 -14.05
CA CYS A 287 -9.87 -13.57 -13.68
C CYS A 287 -11.04 -12.98 -14.46
N LEU A 288 -12.16 -12.73 -13.76
CA LEU A 288 -13.31 -11.99 -14.30
C LEU A 288 -13.11 -10.45 -14.33
N GLY A 289 -11.85 -10.00 -14.38
CA GLY A 289 -11.49 -8.59 -14.46
C GLY A 289 -11.65 -8.05 -15.88
N ASP A 290 -12.04 -6.79 -16.02
CA ASP A 290 -12.23 -6.11 -17.30
C ASP A 290 -11.59 -4.72 -17.35
N VAL A 291 -10.70 -4.41 -16.39
CA VAL A 291 -10.05 -3.10 -16.27
C VAL A 291 -8.54 -3.30 -16.37
N ILE A 292 -7.98 -2.86 -17.48
CA ILE A 292 -6.55 -2.96 -17.79
C ILE A 292 -5.94 -1.56 -17.74
N GLY A 293 -4.86 -1.41 -16.99
CA GLY A 293 -4.12 -0.14 -16.89
C GLY A 293 -2.64 -0.40 -16.98
N GLU A 294 -1.95 0.33 -17.85
CA GLU A 294 -0.50 0.21 -18.06
C GLU A 294 -0.02 -1.25 -18.25
N GLU A 295 -0.71 -2.00 -19.12
CA GLU A 295 -0.45 -3.41 -19.48
C GLU A 295 -0.77 -4.46 -18.40
N ILE A 296 -1.25 -4.07 -17.22
CA ILE A 296 -1.64 -5.04 -16.17
C ILE A 296 -3.16 -5.07 -15.95
N CYS A 297 -3.70 -6.23 -15.59
CA CYS A 297 -5.08 -6.32 -15.11
C CYS A 297 -5.17 -5.76 -13.69
N LEU A 298 -5.97 -4.72 -13.48
CA LEU A 298 -6.06 -4.05 -12.17
C LEU A 298 -6.89 -4.85 -11.14
N THR A 299 -7.39 -6.04 -11.52
CA THR A 299 -8.07 -6.96 -10.61
C THR A 299 -7.14 -8.05 -10.06
N CYS A 300 -6.30 -8.66 -10.91
CA CYS A 300 -5.40 -9.77 -10.55
C CYS A 300 -3.90 -9.46 -10.70
N THR A 301 -3.54 -8.26 -11.16
CA THR A 301 -2.17 -7.78 -11.38
C THR A 301 -1.35 -8.54 -12.44
N LEU A 302 -1.95 -9.50 -13.15
CA LEU A 302 -1.27 -10.19 -14.24
C LEU A 302 -0.99 -9.23 -15.40
N ASP A 303 0.23 -9.30 -15.93
CA ASP A 303 0.64 -8.62 -17.14
C ASP A 303 -0.08 -9.23 -18.35
N GLN A 304 -0.88 -8.39 -19.01
CA GLN A 304 -1.69 -8.74 -20.17
C GLN A 304 -0.86 -8.92 -21.43
N SER A 305 0.37 -8.41 -21.45
CA SER A 305 1.33 -8.66 -22.52
C SER A 305 2.12 -9.96 -22.33
N CYS A 306 2.02 -10.62 -21.17
CA CYS A 306 2.75 -11.85 -20.84
C CYS A 306 1.84 -13.07 -20.63
N TYR A 307 0.60 -13.05 -21.11
CA TYR A 307 -0.30 -14.20 -21.01
C TYR A 307 -0.13 -15.14 -22.22
N PHE A 308 0.71 -16.17 -22.07
CA PHE A 308 1.09 -17.09 -23.15
C PHE A 308 0.22 -18.35 -23.26
N ASP A 309 -0.64 -18.63 -22.28
CA ASP A 309 -1.53 -19.81 -22.23
C ASP A 309 -2.76 -19.66 -23.14
N ALA A 310 -2.55 -19.28 -24.40
CA ALA A 310 -3.63 -19.24 -25.39
C ALA A 310 -3.94 -20.66 -25.87
N ASP A 311 -5.21 -21.07 -25.78
CA ASP A 311 -5.65 -22.38 -26.25
C ASP A 311 -5.61 -22.45 -27.78
N SER A 312 -4.63 -23.20 -28.28
CA SER A 312 -4.45 -23.51 -29.70
C SER A 312 -5.23 -24.73 -30.17
N GLY A 313 -5.85 -25.49 -29.26
CA GLY A 313 -6.41 -26.82 -29.49
C GLY A 313 -5.38 -27.93 -29.73
N LEU A 314 -4.08 -27.64 -29.62
CA LEU A 314 -2.99 -28.58 -29.83
C LEU A 314 -2.36 -29.12 -28.54
N THR A 315 -2.62 -28.44 -27.41
CA THR A 315 -2.15 -28.82 -26.08
C THR A 315 -2.97 -29.97 -25.54
N ASP A 316 -2.31 -30.93 -24.89
CA ASP A 316 -2.96 -32.13 -24.36
C ASP A 316 -2.44 -32.40 -22.94
N ALA A 317 -3.33 -32.22 -21.96
CA ALA A 317 -3.01 -32.35 -20.54
C ALA A 317 -2.84 -33.81 -20.08
N ASP A 318 -3.27 -34.78 -20.88
CA ASP A 318 -3.18 -36.21 -20.55
C ASP A 318 -1.80 -36.79 -20.93
N LEU A 319 -0.97 -36.03 -21.64
CA LEU A 319 0.38 -36.43 -22.02
C LEU A 319 1.34 -36.49 -20.83
N SER A 320 2.32 -37.39 -20.89
CA SER A 320 3.40 -37.44 -19.90
C SER A 320 4.23 -36.16 -19.91
N SER A 321 4.28 -35.46 -18.77
CA SER A 321 5.11 -34.27 -18.58
C SER A 321 6.63 -34.56 -18.64
N VAL A 322 7.03 -35.83 -18.58
CA VAL A 322 8.44 -36.22 -18.73
C VAL A 322 8.85 -36.26 -20.21
N GLU A 323 7.95 -36.67 -21.10
CA GLU A 323 8.28 -36.93 -22.51
C GLU A 323 7.81 -35.83 -23.47
N TYR A 324 6.72 -35.15 -23.15
CA TYR A 324 5.99 -34.28 -24.08
C TYR A 324 6.03 -32.79 -23.69
N THR A 325 6.93 -32.39 -22.80
CA THR A 325 7.06 -31.00 -22.38
C THR A 325 7.87 -30.19 -23.38
N TYR A 326 7.26 -29.13 -23.89
CA TYR A 326 7.94 -28.10 -24.67
C TYR A 326 7.99 -26.81 -23.88
N ARG A 327 9.16 -26.17 -23.90
CA ARG A 327 9.39 -24.84 -23.34
C ARG A 327 9.43 -23.82 -24.46
N PHE A 328 8.74 -22.71 -24.23
CA PHE A 328 8.65 -21.58 -25.15
C PHE A 328 9.33 -20.38 -24.51
N VAL A 329 10.31 -19.79 -25.19
CA VAL A 329 11.01 -18.58 -24.74
C VAL A 329 10.63 -17.44 -25.67
N PHE A 330 9.74 -16.57 -25.19
CA PHE A 330 9.34 -15.37 -25.90
C PHE A 330 10.40 -14.29 -25.69
N SER A 331 10.78 -13.60 -26.77
CA SER A 331 11.80 -12.55 -26.73
C SER A 331 11.31 -11.27 -27.39
N ARG A 332 11.65 -10.14 -26.77
CA ARG A 332 11.43 -8.80 -27.33
C ARG A 332 12.68 -7.93 -27.17
N GLY A 333 12.91 -7.06 -28.14
CA GLY A 333 14.15 -6.28 -28.24
C GLY A 333 15.28 -7.03 -28.94
N VAL A 334 16.48 -6.44 -28.97
CA VAL A 334 17.64 -6.99 -29.70
C VAL A 334 18.47 -7.85 -28.75
N ALA A 335 18.68 -9.14 -29.12
CA ALA A 335 19.57 -10.04 -28.40
C ALA A 335 20.99 -9.43 -28.31
N GLY A 336 21.60 -9.48 -27.12
CA GLY A 336 22.92 -8.86 -26.86
C GLY A 336 22.91 -7.37 -26.49
N ALA A 337 21.79 -6.66 -26.68
CA ALA A 337 21.62 -5.25 -26.27
C ALA A 337 20.61 -5.07 -25.12
N GLY A 338 20.31 -6.14 -24.37
CA GLY A 338 19.37 -6.11 -23.24
C GLY A 338 17.93 -6.51 -23.59
N GLY A 339 17.74 -7.50 -24.47
CA GLY A 339 16.42 -8.08 -24.74
C GLY A 339 15.71 -8.58 -23.48
N THR A 340 14.37 -8.49 -23.46
CA THR A 340 13.53 -9.06 -22.40
C THR A 340 13.04 -10.43 -22.83
N HIS A 341 13.03 -11.38 -21.89
CA HIS A 341 12.59 -12.75 -22.12
C HIS A 341 11.49 -13.14 -21.15
N ALA A 342 10.52 -13.90 -21.64
CA ALA A 342 9.53 -14.58 -20.82
C ALA A 342 9.42 -16.04 -21.27
N GLN A 343 9.01 -16.92 -20.35
CA GLN A 343 8.95 -18.35 -20.63
C GLN A 343 7.61 -18.95 -20.22
N GLY A 344 7.17 -19.94 -20.99
CA GLY A 344 6.02 -20.80 -20.69
C GLY A 344 6.33 -22.24 -21.07
N GLU A 345 5.54 -23.18 -20.57
CA GLU A 345 5.65 -24.59 -20.91
C GLU A 345 4.28 -25.13 -21.32
N ALA A 346 4.25 -26.04 -22.29
CA ALA A 346 3.03 -26.75 -22.67
C ALA A 346 3.32 -28.21 -23.04
N LEU A 347 2.32 -29.06 -22.82
CA LEU A 347 2.35 -30.48 -23.18
C LEU A 347 1.80 -30.67 -24.58
N LEU A 348 2.64 -31.18 -25.50
CA LEU A 348 2.33 -31.28 -26.92
C LEU A 348 2.79 -32.62 -27.49
N ALA A 349 1.96 -33.26 -28.30
CA ALA A 349 2.20 -34.62 -28.78
C ALA A 349 3.47 -34.77 -29.65
N ASN A 350 3.94 -33.70 -30.30
CA ASN A 350 5.10 -33.73 -31.22
C ASN A 350 5.61 -32.33 -31.61
N ASP A 351 6.78 -32.28 -32.25
CA ASP A 351 7.43 -31.07 -32.76
C ASP A 351 6.54 -30.23 -33.69
N ARG A 352 5.66 -30.87 -34.48
CA ARG A 352 4.75 -30.17 -35.40
C ARG A 352 3.67 -29.42 -34.63
N ASN A 353 3.09 -30.05 -33.61
CA ASN A 353 2.13 -29.40 -32.72
C ASN A 353 2.80 -28.26 -31.95
N ALA A 354 4.04 -28.44 -31.47
CA ALA A 354 4.78 -27.38 -30.80
C ALA A 354 5.02 -26.16 -31.70
N LYS A 355 5.43 -26.38 -32.96
CA LYS A 355 5.55 -25.28 -33.95
C LYS A 355 4.22 -24.59 -34.22
N GLY A 356 3.14 -25.36 -34.35
CA GLY A 356 1.79 -24.83 -34.57
C GLY A 356 1.31 -23.99 -33.39
N HIS A 357 1.47 -24.50 -32.17
CA HIS A 357 1.12 -23.83 -30.93
C HIS A 357 1.88 -22.51 -30.78
N ALA A 358 3.21 -22.53 -30.90
CA ALA A 358 4.03 -21.33 -30.81
C ALA A 358 3.63 -20.25 -31.83
N ALA A 359 3.37 -20.64 -33.08
CA ALA A 359 2.94 -19.71 -34.12
C ALA A 359 1.54 -19.14 -33.84
N TYR A 360 0.65 -19.93 -33.24
CA TYR A 360 -0.68 -19.50 -32.84
C TYR A 360 -0.61 -18.49 -31.68
N VAL A 361 0.17 -18.80 -30.64
CA VAL A 361 0.38 -17.93 -29.48
C VAL A 361 1.02 -16.61 -29.92
N LEU A 362 2.10 -16.63 -30.69
CA LEU A 362 2.77 -15.40 -31.13
C LEU A 362 1.88 -14.51 -32.01
N ARG A 363 0.84 -15.06 -32.67
CA ARG A 363 -0.14 -14.28 -33.45
C ARG A 363 -1.20 -13.58 -32.62
N GLN A 364 -1.35 -13.93 -31.33
CA GLN A 364 -2.38 -13.31 -30.49
C GLN A 364 -2.21 -11.79 -30.43
N GLY A 365 -3.34 -11.07 -30.40
CA GLY A 365 -3.36 -9.60 -30.47
C GLY A 365 -2.65 -8.94 -29.29
N HIS A 366 -2.73 -9.52 -28.09
CA HIS A 366 -2.07 -9.01 -26.89
C HIS A 366 -0.57 -9.30 -26.82
N LEU A 367 -0.06 -10.22 -27.66
CA LEU A 367 1.36 -10.62 -27.70
C LEU A 367 2.15 -9.95 -28.81
N GLN A 368 1.60 -8.92 -29.47
CA GLN A 368 2.26 -8.23 -30.59
C GLN A 368 3.57 -7.53 -30.20
N VAL A 369 3.77 -7.25 -28.91
CA VAL A 369 5.02 -6.70 -28.37
C VAL A 369 6.19 -7.68 -28.41
N TRP A 370 5.94 -8.98 -28.59
CA TRP A 370 6.95 -10.03 -28.69
C TRP A 370 7.42 -10.22 -30.13
N ASN A 371 8.73 -10.22 -30.34
CA ASN A 371 9.34 -10.31 -31.66
C ASN A 371 9.54 -11.75 -32.12
N ALA A 372 9.81 -12.68 -31.19
CA ALA A 372 10.06 -14.07 -31.51
C ALA A 372 9.70 -15.02 -30.36
N VAL A 373 9.54 -16.30 -30.68
CA VAL A 373 9.39 -17.40 -29.71
C VAL A 373 10.31 -18.56 -30.09
N THR A 374 11.28 -18.87 -29.23
CA THR A 374 12.13 -20.06 -29.32
C THR A 374 11.39 -21.27 -28.75
N ILE A 375 11.52 -22.42 -29.42
CA ILE A 375 10.87 -23.68 -29.01
C ILE A 375 11.95 -24.70 -28.63
N LEU A 376 11.80 -25.26 -27.43
CA LEU A 376 12.72 -26.22 -26.82
C LEU A 376 11.92 -27.46 -26.42
N HIS A 377 12.37 -28.65 -26.82
CA HIS A 377 11.82 -29.91 -26.31
C HIS A 377 12.62 -30.33 -25.09
N VAL A 378 11.95 -30.49 -23.94
CA VAL A 378 12.56 -30.92 -22.69
C VAL A 378 12.69 -32.45 -22.72
N GLU A 379 13.90 -32.95 -23.00
CA GLU A 379 14.17 -34.39 -23.15
C GLU A 379 14.32 -35.10 -21.79
N SER A 380 14.84 -34.41 -20.78
CA SER A 380 14.93 -34.93 -19.43
C SER A 380 14.94 -33.82 -18.39
N ARG A 381 14.25 -34.07 -17.27
CA ARG A 381 14.38 -33.29 -16.03
C ARG A 381 15.31 -34.06 -15.10
N GLU A 382 16.59 -33.76 -15.12
CA GLU A 382 17.53 -34.42 -14.20
C GLU A 382 17.24 -34.02 -12.74
N PRO A 383 17.39 -34.94 -11.77
CA PRO A 383 17.20 -34.62 -10.37
C PRO A 383 18.37 -33.76 -9.85
N PHE A 384 18.03 -32.57 -9.34
CA PHE A 384 18.90 -31.62 -8.62
C PHE A 384 20.07 -30.99 -9.41
N TYR A 385 20.13 -29.64 -9.36
CA TYR A 385 21.21 -28.74 -9.79
C TYR A 385 21.71 -28.78 -11.26
N ALA A 386 21.31 -29.74 -12.10
CA ALA A 386 21.62 -29.72 -13.52
C ALA A 386 20.49 -29.06 -14.34
N PRO A 387 20.80 -28.18 -15.32
CA PRO A 387 19.79 -27.66 -16.24
C PRO A 387 19.16 -28.83 -17.03
N PRO A 388 17.85 -28.77 -17.35
CA PRO A 388 17.20 -29.81 -18.12
C PRO A 388 17.89 -29.98 -19.46
N LYS A 389 17.95 -31.23 -19.95
CA LYS A 389 18.45 -31.48 -21.29
C LYS A 389 17.39 -31.03 -22.29
N GLU A 390 17.71 -30.04 -23.10
CA GLU A 390 16.79 -29.42 -24.05
C GLU A 390 17.29 -29.57 -25.48
N ARG A 391 16.41 -30.01 -26.38
CA ARG A 391 16.63 -30.00 -27.82
C ARG A 391 16.01 -28.74 -28.42
N VAL A 392 16.83 -27.90 -29.04
CA VAL A 392 16.35 -26.70 -29.75
C VAL A 392 15.67 -27.12 -31.06
N LEU A 393 14.39 -26.79 -31.21
CA LEU A 393 13.67 -27.02 -32.46
C LEU A 393 13.94 -25.89 -33.46
N GLY A 394 13.99 -24.65 -32.97
CA GLY A 394 14.06 -23.42 -33.74
C GLY A 394 13.19 -22.32 -33.12
N TYR A 395 12.96 -21.23 -33.85
CA TYR A 395 12.10 -20.15 -33.42
C TYR A 395 11.21 -19.60 -34.54
N TRP A 396 10.07 -19.02 -34.15
CA TRP A 396 9.30 -18.13 -35.01
C TRP A 396 9.74 -16.69 -34.76
N ARG A 397 10.00 -15.91 -35.81
CA ARG A 397 10.13 -14.45 -35.72
C ARG A 397 9.06 -13.73 -36.49
N ARG A 398 8.67 -12.57 -35.98
CA ARG A 398 7.75 -11.67 -36.66
C ARG A 398 8.47 -10.90 -37.77
N GLN A 399 7.89 -10.92 -38.97
CA GLN A 399 8.33 -10.13 -40.11
C GLN A 399 7.12 -9.35 -40.67
N GLY A 400 6.89 -8.15 -40.14
CA GLY A 400 5.66 -7.40 -40.41
C GLY A 400 4.44 -8.11 -39.82
N SER A 401 3.45 -8.41 -40.66
CA SER A 401 2.24 -9.16 -40.29
C SER A 401 2.41 -10.69 -40.29
N ASP A 402 3.51 -11.18 -40.87
CA ASP A 402 3.76 -12.62 -41.04
C ASP A 402 4.75 -13.16 -40.01
N LEU A 403 4.82 -14.49 -39.92
CA LEU A 403 5.79 -15.21 -39.11
C LEU A 403 6.72 -16.02 -40.01
N GLU A 404 8.02 -15.92 -39.74
CA GLU A 404 9.08 -16.66 -40.41
C GLU A 404 9.67 -17.71 -39.46
N TRP A 405 9.85 -18.94 -39.94
CA TRP A 405 10.43 -20.04 -39.17
C TRP A 405 11.93 -20.14 -39.42
N VAL A 406 12.70 -20.21 -38.34
CA VAL A 406 14.15 -20.45 -38.36
C VAL A 406 14.43 -21.73 -37.58
N ALA A 407 14.95 -22.76 -38.26
CA ALA A 407 15.19 -24.08 -37.66
C ALA A 407 16.49 -24.14 -36.86
N GLY A 408 16.50 -24.88 -35.75
CA GLY A 408 17.71 -25.28 -35.01
C GLY A 408 18.44 -24.16 -34.25
N LEU A 409 17.98 -22.92 -34.32
CA LEU A 409 18.56 -21.76 -33.64
C LEU A 409 17.65 -21.25 -32.53
N ARG A 410 18.22 -20.45 -31.61
CA ARG A 410 17.51 -19.74 -30.56
C ARG A 410 17.48 -18.24 -30.89
N ALA A 411 16.35 -17.58 -30.69
CA ALA A 411 16.25 -16.13 -30.85
C ALA A 411 16.86 -15.34 -29.67
N ASP A 412 16.97 -15.99 -28.51
CA ASP A 412 17.36 -15.40 -27.24
C ASP A 412 18.86 -15.47 -26.94
N THR A 413 19.64 -16.15 -27.79
CA THR A 413 21.11 -16.14 -27.72
C THR A 413 21.65 -15.32 -28.89
N PRO A 414 22.55 -14.34 -28.66
CA PRO A 414 23.29 -13.76 -29.78
C PRO A 414 24.05 -14.89 -30.49
N ASP A 415 23.99 -14.92 -31.83
CA ASP A 415 24.78 -15.85 -32.64
C ASP A 415 26.26 -15.73 -32.22
N TRP A 416 26.76 -16.69 -31.45
CA TRP A 416 28.21 -16.87 -31.27
C TRP A 416 28.85 -17.47 -32.54
N ASP A 417 28.03 -17.91 -33.50
CA ASP A 417 28.44 -18.54 -34.76
C ASP A 417 27.96 -17.73 -35.99
N ALA A 418 28.34 -16.46 -36.04
CA ALA A 418 28.36 -15.69 -37.29
C ALA A 418 29.81 -15.29 -37.66
N GLY A 419 30.61 -16.29 -38.07
CA GLY A 419 31.92 -16.15 -38.76
C GLY A 419 33.10 -15.86 -37.82
N LEU A 420 34.25 -16.55 -37.87
CA LEU A 420 35.17 -16.72 -39.01
C LEU A 420 35.37 -15.44 -39.82
#